data_AF-A0A699YUT4-F1
#
_entry.id   AF-A0A699YUT4-F1
#
_cell.length_a   1.000
_cell.length_b   1.000
_cell.length_c   1.000
_cell.angle_alpha   90.00
_cell.angle_beta   90.00
_cell.angle_gamma   90.00
#
_symmetry.space_group_name_H-M   'P 1'
#
loop_
_entity.id
_entity.type
_entity.pdbx_description
1 polymer ?
#
loop_
_entity_poly.entity_id
_entity_poly.type
_entity_poly.pdbx_seq_one_letter_code
_entity_poly.pdbx_strand_id
1 'polypeptide(L)'
;MASIAQEVAKELRSSIWGGEVLLPGDPAFEQACKTWAMPTVSTVPAVVVRPRGTMDVQAAIKAARAHGLQVAVKGGGHSATA
;
A
#
# COMPACT_ATOMS: atom_id res chain seq x y z
N MET A 1 18.38 -10.00 -7.94
CA MET A 1 17.01 -9.86 -8.47
C MET A 1 16.24 -8.98 -7.49
N ALA A 2 15.74 -7.82 -7.93
CA ALA A 2 14.89 -6.99 -7.08
C ALA A 2 13.54 -7.69 -6.90
N SER A 3 12.98 -7.66 -5.68
CA SER A 3 11.64 -8.21 -5.46
C SER A 3 10.62 -7.36 -6.22
N ILE A 4 9.52 -7.98 -6.66
CA ILE A 4 8.39 -7.27 -7.31
C ILE A 4 7.91 -6.06 -6.47
N ALA A 5 8.01 -6.15 -5.14
CA ALA A 5 7.69 -5.05 -4.22
C ALA A 5 8.59 -3.82 -4.43
N GLN A 6 9.90 -4.00 -4.64
CA GLN A 6 10.83 -2.90 -4.88
C GLN A 6 10.60 -2.23 -6.23
N GLU A 7 10.27 -3.02 -7.25
CA GLU A 7 9.97 -2.50 -8.59
C GLU A 7 8.68 -1.67 -8.58
N VAL A 8 7.61 -2.22 -8.01
CA VAL A 8 6.33 -1.52 -7.84
C VAL A 8 6.49 -0.26 -6.99
N ALA A 9 7.22 -0.33 -5.87
CA ALA A 9 7.44 0.84 -5.02
C ALA A 9 8.24 1.94 -5.72
N LYS A 10 9.20 1.59 -6.58
CA LYS A 10 9.94 2.56 -7.39
C LYS A 10 9.02 3.30 -8.36
N GLU A 11 8.16 2.57 -9.07
CA GLU A 11 7.17 3.15 -10.00
C GLU A 11 6.14 4.04 -9.27
N LEU A 12 5.64 3.57 -8.13
CA LEU A 12 4.71 4.33 -7.31
C LEU A 12 5.33 5.62 -6.78
N ARG A 13 6.59 5.58 -6.33
CA ARG A 13 7.31 6.78 -5.85
C ARG A 13 7.53 7.82 -6.95
N SER A 14 7.61 7.43 -8.23
CA SER A 14 7.64 8.39 -9.34
C SER A 14 6.27 8.92 -9.75
N SER A 15 5.18 8.26 -9.36
CA SER A 15 3.83 8.56 -9.85
C SER A 15 2.88 9.16 -8.81
N ILE A 16 3.22 9.05 -7.52
CA ILE A 16 2.43 9.57 -6.40
C ILE A 16 2.94 10.96 -6.00
N TRP A 17 2.03 11.92 -5.91
CA TRP A 17 2.32 13.32 -5.65
C TRP A 17 1.68 13.76 -4.33
N GLY A 18 2.45 13.62 -3.25
CA GLY A 18 2.07 14.07 -1.90
C GLY A 18 1.50 12.99 -0.98
N GLY A 19 1.34 11.77 -1.49
CA GLY A 19 1.10 10.57 -0.69
C GLY A 19 2.39 9.85 -0.28
N GLU A 20 2.26 8.80 0.53
CA GLU A 20 3.38 7.96 0.98
C GLU A 20 3.36 6.58 0.32
N VAL A 21 4.53 6.03 0.01
CA VAL A 21 4.73 4.66 -0.49
C VAL A 21 5.63 3.91 0.49
N LEU A 22 5.04 2.97 1.22
CA LEU A 22 5.65 2.25 2.32
C LEU A 22 5.90 0.79 1.93
N LEU A 23 7.06 0.27 2.33
CA LEU A 23 7.47 -1.12 2.16
C LEU A 23 7.62 -1.82 3.51
N PRO A 24 7.59 -3.17 3.54
CA PRO A 24 7.95 -3.92 4.73
C PRO A 24 9.33 -3.49 5.26
N GLY A 25 9.38 -3.07 6.52
CA GLY A 25 10.58 -2.52 7.16
C GLY A 25 10.57 -1.00 7.34
N ASP A 26 9.69 -0.26 6.63
CA ASP A 26 9.53 1.17 6.89
C ASP A 26 8.85 1.40 8.26
N PRO A 27 9.29 2.40 9.07
CA PRO A 27 8.74 2.62 10.41
C PRO A 27 7.22 2.81 10.46
N ALA A 28 6.64 3.40 9.41
CA ALA A 28 5.21 3.65 9.30
C ALA A 28 4.41 2.47 8.71
N PHE A 29 5.07 1.45 8.16
CA PHE A 29 4.42 0.37 7.42
C PHE A 29 3.49 -0.46 8.31
N GLU A 30 3.97 -0.87 9.48
CA GLU A 30 3.20 -1.70 10.41
C GLU A 30 1.93 -0.94 10.85
N GLN A 31 2.08 0.33 11.23
CA GLN A 31 0.96 1.17 11.64
C GLN A 31 -0.05 1.42 10.51
N ALA A 32 0.43 1.52 9.26
CA ALA A 32 -0.45 1.68 8.10
C ALA A 32 -1.27 0.42 7.80
N CYS A 33 -0.75 -0.77 8.12
CA CYS A 33 -1.43 -2.04 7.91
C CYS A 33 -2.49 -2.37 8.97
N LYS A 34 -2.28 -1.97 10.24
CA LYS A 34 -3.18 -2.30 11.37
C LYS A 34 -4.61 -1.85 11.12
N THR A 35 -5.60 -2.72 11.31
CA THR A 35 -7.03 -2.35 11.36
C THR A 35 -7.50 -2.32 12.82
N TRP A 36 -8.70 -1.81 13.07
CA TRP A 36 -9.29 -1.80 14.40
C TRP A 36 -9.43 -3.20 14.98
N ALA A 37 -9.92 -4.15 14.17
CA ALA A 37 -10.11 -5.54 14.61
C ALA A 37 -8.81 -6.37 14.58
N MET A 38 -7.81 -5.97 13.79
CA MET A 38 -6.56 -6.70 13.63
C MET A 38 -5.37 -5.78 13.95
N PRO A 39 -4.96 -5.73 15.24
CA PRO A 39 -3.83 -4.92 15.68
C PRO A 39 -2.48 -5.51 15.24
N THR A 40 -2.47 -6.73 14.71
CA THR A 40 -1.32 -7.41 14.13
C THR A 40 -1.59 -7.70 12.64
N VAL A 41 -0.55 -7.55 11.83
CA VAL A 41 -0.64 -7.76 10.37
C VAL A 41 -0.56 -9.26 10.09
N SER A 42 -1.70 -9.91 9.88
CA SER A 42 -1.78 -11.34 9.54
C SER A 42 -1.37 -11.64 8.10
N THR A 43 -1.61 -10.71 7.19
CA THR A 43 -1.20 -10.79 5.78
C THR A 43 -0.39 -9.55 5.44
N VAL A 44 0.89 -9.74 5.13
CA VAL A 44 1.82 -8.64 4.87
C VAL A 44 1.68 -8.18 3.42
N PRO A 45 1.17 -6.97 3.15
CA PRO A 45 1.08 -6.47 1.79
C PRO A 45 2.49 -6.22 1.21
N ALA A 46 2.65 -6.37 -0.10
CA ALA A 46 3.92 -6.09 -0.77
C ALA A 46 4.30 -4.60 -0.68
N VAL A 47 3.31 -3.72 -0.72
CA VAL A 47 3.46 -2.26 -0.66
C VAL A 47 2.19 -1.65 -0.06
N VAL A 48 2.34 -0.56 0.67
CA VAL A 48 1.22 0.25 1.15
C VAL A 48 1.33 1.65 0.57
N VAL A 49 0.23 2.12 -0.03
CA VAL A 49 0.10 3.50 -0.48
C VAL A 49 -0.84 4.24 0.46
N ARG A 50 -0.40 5.40 0.98
CA ARG A 50 -1.25 6.37 1.68
C ARG A 50 -1.49 7.55 0.75
N PRO A 51 -2.53 7.50 -0.09
CA PRO A 51 -2.79 8.54 -1.09
C PRO A 51 -3.28 9.80 -0.39
N ARG A 52 -2.91 10.98 -0.91
CA ARG A 52 -3.39 12.28 -0.42
C ARG A 52 -4.51 12.86 -1.29
N GLY A 53 -4.66 12.37 -2.51
CA GLY A 53 -5.72 12.79 -3.42
C GLY A 53 -6.07 11.74 -4.48
N THR A 54 -7.05 12.06 -5.32
CA THR A 54 -7.58 11.14 -6.35
C THR A 54 -6.51 10.70 -7.35
N MET A 55 -5.55 11.57 -7.68
CA MET A 55 -4.46 11.25 -8.60
C MET A 55 -3.57 10.13 -8.05
N ASP A 56 -3.25 10.16 -6.75
CA ASP A 56 -2.45 9.13 -6.09
C ASP A 56 -3.19 7.78 -6.08
N VAL A 57 -4.51 7.80 -5.83
CA VAL A 57 -5.34 6.60 -5.90
C VAL A 57 -5.31 6.01 -7.30
N GLN A 58 -5.48 6.84 -8.34
CA GLN A 58 -5.43 6.39 -9.73
C GLN A 58 -4.06 5.79 -10.07
N ALA A 59 -2.96 6.41 -9.64
CA ALA A 59 -1.62 5.90 -9.85
C ALA A 59 -1.42 4.53 -9.16
N ALA A 60 -1.88 4.40 -7.91
CA ALA A 60 -1.78 3.15 -7.15
C ALA A 60 -2.53 1.98 -7.82
N ILE A 61 -3.77 2.22 -8.27
CA ILE A 61 -4.58 1.20 -8.95
C ILE A 61 -3.97 0.82 -10.31
N LYS A 62 -3.43 1.79 -11.06
CA LYS A 62 -2.75 1.51 -12.34
C LYS A 62 -1.52 0.63 -12.15
N ALA A 63 -0.67 0.95 -11.17
CA ALA A 63 0.51 0.15 -10.86
C ALA A 63 0.12 -1.26 -10.38
N ALA A 64 -0.87 -1.38 -9.48
CA ALA A 64 -1.34 -2.69 -9.01
C ALA A 64 -1.84 -3.56 -10.18
N ARG A 65 -2.59 -2.98 -11.12
CA ARG A 65 -3.03 -3.68 -12.33
C ARG A 65 -1.85 -4.10 -13.22
N ALA A 66 -0.89 -3.21 -13.45
CA ALA A 66 0.26 -3.47 -14.32
C ALA A 66 1.12 -4.64 -13.80
N HIS A 67 1.23 -4.77 -12.49
CA HIS A 67 2.03 -5.79 -11.81
C HIS A 67 1.22 -6.99 -11.30
N GLY A 68 -0.09 -7.05 -11.59
CA GLY A 68 -0.95 -8.17 -11.19
C GLY A 68 -1.14 -8.32 -9.68
N LEU A 69 -1.04 -7.24 -8.91
CA LEU A 69 -1.16 -7.27 -7.45
C LEU A 69 -2.63 -7.29 -7.01
N GLN A 70 -2.92 -8.07 -5.96
CA GLN A 70 -4.18 -7.95 -5.24
C GLN A 70 -4.26 -6.60 -4.52
N VAL A 71 -5.45 -6.00 -4.52
CA VAL A 71 -5.70 -4.68 -3.93
C VAL A 71 -6.63 -4.82 -2.74
N ALA A 72 -6.18 -4.31 -1.59
CA ALA A 72 -7.01 -4.08 -0.41
C ALA A 72 -7.14 -2.57 -0.17
N VAL A 73 -8.35 -2.10 0.12
CA VAL A 73 -8.61 -0.68 0.37
C VAL A 73 -8.89 -0.47 1.85
N LYS A 74 -8.13 0.44 2.47
CA LYS A 74 -8.28 0.82 3.88
C LYS A 74 -8.75 2.27 3.97
N GLY A 75 -10.04 2.45 4.30
CA GLY A 75 -10.62 3.74 4.69
C GLY A 75 -10.43 4.01 6.19
N GLY A 76 -11.53 4.06 6.95
CA GLY A 76 -11.48 4.26 8.41
C GLY A 76 -10.88 3.11 9.23
N GLY A 77 -10.54 1.97 8.60
CA GLY A 77 -9.88 0.85 9.27
C GLY A 77 -10.76 0.03 10.22
N HIS A 78 -12.08 0.21 10.22
CA HIS A 78 -13.03 -0.52 11.07
C HIS A 78 -13.43 -1.91 10.55
N SER A 79 -12.79 -2.39 9.48
CA SER A 79 -13.08 -3.74 8.96
C SER A 79 -12.80 -4.79 10.04
N ALA A 80 -13.77 -5.68 10.27
CA ALA A 80 -13.62 -6.84 11.13
C ALA A 80 -12.95 -8.03 10.42
N THR A 81 -12.73 -7.92 9.10
CA THR A 81 -12.15 -8.95 8.25
C THR A 81 -10.98 -8.40 7.44
N ALA A 82 -10.01 -9.27 7.14
CA ALA A 82 -8.89 -8.99 6.25
C ALA A 82 -9.32 -9.05 4.78
#